data_AF-A0A3M1LAF4-F1
#
_entry.id   AF-A0A3M1LAF4-F1
#
_cell.length_a   1.000
_cell.length_b   1.000
_cell.length_c   1.000
_cell.angle_alpha   90.00
_cell.angle_beta   90.00
_cell.angle_gamma   90.00
#
_symmetry.space_group_name_H-M   'P 1'
#
loop_
_entity.id
_entity.type
_entity.pdbx_description
1 polymer ?
#
loop_
_entity_poly.entity_id
_entity_poly.type
_entity_poly.pdbx_seq_one_letter_code
_entity_poly.pdbx_strand_id
1 'polypeptide(L)'
;MSTDFDYSLHIFRAPHLREIVEAAVQFFARTPVHKLPPATKFDGTGVYGVYYVGDHPLYTRLSLLNRDTCTYPIYVGKAVPPGWRTARSRHSATPALYRRLREHARSITQAVD
;
A
#
# COMPACT_ATOMS: atom_id res chain seq x y z
N MET A 1 20.11 22.53 -39.84
CA MET A 1 20.71 21.44 -39.04
C MET A 1 19.58 20.51 -38.66
N SER A 2 19.50 19.34 -39.29
CA SER A 2 18.55 18.30 -38.87
C SER A 2 19.14 17.62 -37.65
N THR A 3 18.72 18.04 -36.45
CA THR A 3 19.00 17.27 -35.24
C THR A 3 17.99 16.14 -35.21
N ASP A 4 18.40 14.99 -35.72
CA ASP A 4 17.62 13.78 -35.63
C ASP A 4 17.32 13.51 -34.15
N PHE A 5 16.08 13.15 -33.82
CA PHE A 5 15.66 12.96 -32.44
C PHE A 5 16.33 11.73 -31.84
N ASP A 6 17.20 11.91 -30.86
CA ASP A 6 17.82 10.83 -30.10
C ASP A 6 17.12 10.62 -28.76
N TYR A 7 16.24 9.61 -28.69
CA TYR A 7 15.53 9.22 -27.47
C TYR A 7 16.47 8.90 -26.29
N SER A 8 17.69 8.43 -26.56
CA SER A 8 18.61 7.99 -25.51
C SER A 8 19.05 9.15 -24.59
N LEU A 9 19.07 10.38 -25.12
CA LEU A 9 19.38 11.60 -24.37
C LEU A 9 18.25 12.03 -23.43
N HIS A 10 17.07 11.40 -23.53
CA HIS A 10 15.89 11.69 -22.70
C HIS A 10 15.62 10.61 -21.63
N ILE A 11 16.51 9.62 -21.47
CA ILE A 11 16.36 8.54 -20.48
C ILE A 11 17.10 8.90 -19.20
N PHE A 12 16.37 9.25 -18.14
CA PHE A 12 16.94 9.38 -16.80
C PHE A 12 17.26 7.99 -16.22
N ARG A 13 18.51 7.77 -15.81
CA ARG A 13 18.97 6.52 -15.17
C ARG A 13 19.42 6.82 -13.74
N ALA A 14 18.76 6.20 -12.77
CA ALA A 14 19.13 6.32 -11.36
C ALA A 14 19.11 4.93 -10.69
N PRO A 15 20.20 4.14 -10.81
CA PRO A 15 20.28 2.81 -10.20
C PRO A 15 20.07 2.86 -8.68
N HIS A 16 20.57 3.88 -7.99
CA HIS A 16 20.39 4.02 -6.54
C HIS A 16 18.94 4.21 -6.11
N LEU A 17 18.06 4.71 -6.99
CA LEU A 17 16.63 4.79 -6.68
C LEU A 17 16.03 3.39 -6.48
N ARG A 18 16.53 2.40 -7.22
CA ARG A 18 16.10 1.00 -7.08
C ARG A 18 16.46 0.46 -5.69
N GLU A 19 17.68 0.69 -5.25
CA GLU A 19 18.16 0.26 -3.92
C GLU A 19 17.30 0.85 -2.79
N ILE A 20 16.94 2.13 -2.90
CA ILE A 20 16.06 2.81 -1.94
C ILE A 20 14.66 2.19 -1.93
N VAL A 21 14.10 1.89 -3.10
CA VAL A 21 12.79 1.25 -3.22
C VAL A 21 12.81 -0.16 -2.63
N GLU A 22 13.85 -0.95 -2.92
CA GLU A 22 14.02 -2.30 -2.37
C GLU A 22 14.12 -2.25 -0.84
N ALA A 23 14.90 -1.32 -0.28
CA ALA A 23 14.99 -1.11 1.17
C ALA A 23 13.62 -0.75 1.79
N ALA A 24 12.83 0.10 1.14
CA ALA A 24 11.49 0.46 1.60
C ALA A 24 10.52 -0.73 1.58
N VAL A 25 10.57 -1.57 0.54
CA VAL A 25 9.77 -2.80 0.44
C VAL A 25 10.16 -3.80 1.53
N GLN A 26 11.46 -3.96 1.77
CA GLN A 26 11.99 -4.83 2.83
C GLN A 26 11.58 -4.34 4.22
N PHE A 27 11.59 -3.02 4.45
CA PHE A 27 11.05 -2.44 5.67
C PHE A 27 9.57 -2.75 5.83
N PHE A 28 8.76 -2.49 4.80
CA PHE A 28 7.32 -2.76 4.80
C PHE A 28 7.00 -4.23 5.13
N ALA A 29 7.71 -5.17 4.50
CA ALA A 29 7.51 -6.61 4.70
C ALA A 29 7.82 -7.09 6.14
N ARG A 30 8.64 -6.35 6.89
CA ARG A 30 9.01 -6.67 8.28
C ARG A 30 8.17 -5.92 9.32
N THR A 31 7.29 -5.01 8.90
CA THR A 31 6.44 -4.29 9.86
C THR A 31 5.44 -5.23 10.52
N PRO A 32 5.10 -5.01 11.81
CA PRO A 32 4.14 -5.86 12.51
C PRO A 32 2.78 -5.93 11.80
N VAL A 33 2.24 -7.14 11.72
CA VAL A 33 0.91 -7.37 11.16
C VAL A 33 -0.14 -7.11 12.23
N HIS A 34 -1.24 -6.45 11.85
CA HIS A 34 -2.36 -6.15 12.73
C HIS A 34 -3.68 -6.63 12.12
N LYS A 35 -4.67 -6.89 12.97
CA LYS A 35 -6.05 -7.15 12.53
C LYS A 35 -6.59 -5.93 11.76
N LEU A 36 -7.44 -6.19 10.78
CA LEU A 36 -8.15 -5.16 10.02
C LEU A 36 -9.58 -5.01 10.59
N PRO A 37 -9.99 -3.82 11.07
CA PRO A 37 -9.22 -2.58 11.14
C PRO A 37 -8.26 -2.52 12.34
N PRO A 38 -7.21 -1.66 12.29
CA PRO A 38 -6.34 -1.41 13.45
C PRO A 38 -7.14 -0.94 14.67
N ALA A 39 -6.77 -1.44 15.86
CA ALA A 39 -7.49 -1.15 17.10
C ALA A 39 -7.40 0.33 17.52
N THR A 40 -6.22 0.94 17.37
CA THR A 40 -5.97 2.32 17.81
C THR A 40 -5.90 3.26 16.61
N LYS A 41 -6.56 4.42 16.73
CA LYS A 41 -6.45 5.50 15.75
C LYS A 41 -5.05 6.10 15.79
N PHE A 42 -4.49 6.36 14.60
CA PHE A 42 -3.23 7.06 14.44
C PHE A 42 -3.33 8.11 13.33
N ASP A 43 -2.51 9.15 13.43
CA ASP A 43 -2.30 10.11 12.36
C ASP A 43 -1.18 9.61 11.44
N GLY A 44 -1.35 9.79 10.13
CA GLY A 44 -0.39 9.31 9.16
C GLY A 44 -0.98 9.03 7.79
N THR A 45 -0.06 9.02 6.82
CA THR A 45 -0.29 8.70 5.41
C THR A 45 0.73 7.63 5.01
N GLY A 46 0.48 6.90 3.93
CA GLY A 46 1.41 5.87 3.49
C GLY A 46 0.77 4.76 2.70
N VAL A 47 1.46 3.63 2.64
CA VAL A 47 1.04 2.40 1.97
C VAL A 47 0.55 1.36 2.97
N TYR A 48 -0.30 0.43 2.53
CA TYR A 48 -0.79 -0.69 3.32
C TYR A 48 -1.00 -1.93 2.46
N GLY A 49 -0.92 -3.09 3.11
CA GLY A 49 -1.24 -4.39 2.54
C GLY A 49 -2.35 -5.04 3.35
N VAL A 50 -3.29 -5.67 2.67
CA VAL A 50 -4.34 -6.49 3.27
C VAL A 50 -4.05 -7.94 2.93
N TYR A 51 -4.13 -8.82 3.91
CA TYR A 51 -3.82 -10.25 3.79
C TYR A 51 -5.07 -11.06 4.11
N TYR A 52 -5.29 -12.12 3.34
CA TYR A 52 -6.39 -13.04 3.56
C TYR A 52 -5.90 -14.31 4.25
N VAL A 53 -6.58 -14.69 5.34
CA VAL A 53 -6.30 -15.88 6.15
C VAL A 53 -7.58 -16.66 6.51
N GLY A 54 -8.69 -16.38 5.80
CA GLY A 54 -9.98 -17.03 6.03
C GLY A 54 -10.10 -18.38 5.33
N ASP A 55 -11.31 -18.91 5.23
CA ASP A 55 -11.63 -20.25 4.74
C ASP A 55 -12.44 -20.27 3.44
N HIS A 56 -12.73 -19.12 2.83
CA HIS A 56 -13.53 -19.03 1.61
C HIS A 56 -12.87 -19.82 0.45
N PRO A 57 -13.60 -20.71 -0.25
CA PRO A 57 -13.02 -21.65 -1.23
C PRO A 57 -12.21 -20.99 -2.36
N LEU A 58 -12.66 -19.82 -2.85
CA LEU A 58 -11.95 -19.10 -3.91
C LEU A 58 -10.57 -18.56 -3.47
N TYR A 59 -10.34 -18.44 -2.17
CA TYR A 59 -9.12 -17.83 -1.61
C TYR A 59 -8.27 -18.81 -0.81
N THR A 60 -8.57 -20.11 -0.86
CA THR A 60 -7.81 -21.15 -0.13
C THR A 60 -6.31 -21.07 -0.37
N ARG A 61 -5.86 -20.79 -1.62
CA ARG A 61 -4.44 -20.65 -1.93
C ARG A 61 -3.78 -19.50 -1.15
N LEU A 62 -4.47 -18.38 -0.97
CA LEU A 62 -3.95 -17.24 -0.20
C LEU A 62 -3.85 -17.59 1.29
N SER A 63 -4.83 -18.31 1.83
CA SER A 63 -4.80 -18.78 3.21
C SER A 63 -3.66 -19.77 3.47
N LEU A 64 -3.34 -20.64 2.49
CA LEU A 64 -2.17 -21.52 2.56
C LEU A 64 -0.86 -20.72 2.55
N LEU A 65 -0.76 -19.74 1.65
CA LEU A 65 0.43 -18.89 1.50
C LEU A 65 0.67 -17.96 2.69
N ASN A 66 -0.39 -17.61 3.43
CA ASN A 66 -0.35 -16.72 4.59
C ASN A 66 -0.46 -17.46 5.94
N ARG A 67 -0.35 -18.81 5.95
CA ARG A 67 -0.60 -19.63 7.14
C ARG A 67 0.34 -19.30 8.30
N ASP A 68 1.64 -19.26 8.03
CA ASP A 68 2.66 -19.06 9.07
C ASP A 68 3.02 -17.58 9.22
N THR A 69 3.05 -16.86 8.09
CA THR A 69 3.35 -15.42 8.03
C THR A 69 2.56 -14.76 6.91
N CYS A 70 2.05 -13.55 7.15
CA CYS A 70 1.34 -12.77 6.14
C CYS A 70 2.31 -12.20 5.09
N THR A 71 2.61 -13.00 4.07
CA THR A 71 3.61 -12.68 3.03
C THR A 71 2.97 -12.27 1.70
N TYR A 72 1.75 -12.75 1.42
CA TYR A 72 1.06 -12.57 0.14
C TYR A 72 -0.19 -11.70 0.32
N PRO A 73 -0.10 -10.37 0.09
CA PRO A 73 -1.25 -9.50 0.22
C PRO A 73 -2.26 -9.79 -0.89
N ILE A 74 -3.55 -9.85 -0.53
CA ILE A 74 -4.66 -9.90 -1.50
C ILE A 74 -4.93 -8.51 -2.10
N TYR A 75 -4.52 -7.44 -1.40
CA TYR A 75 -4.66 -6.06 -1.85
C TYR A 75 -3.55 -5.17 -1.30
N VAL A 76 -3.03 -4.27 -2.13
CA VAL A 76 -2.07 -3.23 -1.73
C VAL A 76 -2.65 -1.87 -2.10
N GLY A 77 -2.64 -0.93 -1.16
CA GLY A 77 -3.17 0.40 -1.36
C GLY A 77 -2.31 1.48 -0.74
N LYS A 78 -2.72 2.73 -0.96
CA LYS A 78 -2.12 3.90 -0.33
C LYS A 78 -3.19 4.89 0.12
N ALA A 79 -2.86 5.68 1.13
CA ALA A 79 -3.68 6.79 1.60
C ALA A 79 -2.82 8.05 1.72
N VAL A 80 -3.31 9.15 1.16
CA VAL A 80 -2.68 10.48 1.19
C VAL A 80 -3.67 11.49 1.76
N PRO A 81 -3.21 12.66 2.27
CA PRO A 81 -4.11 13.66 2.81
C PRO A 81 -5.08 14.20 1.76
N PRO A 82 -6.30 14.60 2.15
CA PRO A 82 -7.18 15.36 1.27
C PRO A 82 -6.48 16.66 0.83
N GLY A 83 -6.70 17.05 -0.43
CA GLY A 83 -6.05 18.24 -1.00
C GLY A 83 -4.59 18.04 -1.43
N TRP A 84 -4.00 16.84 -1.26
CA TRP A 84 -2.69 16.50 -1.82
C TRP A 84 -2.66 16.71 -3.34
N ARG A 85 -3.72 16.27 -4.03
CA ARG A 85 -3.83 16.39 -5.49
C ARG A 85 -4.00 17.82 -6.00
N THR A 86 -4.35 18.77 -5.13
CA THR A 86 -4.63 20.17 -5.50
C THR A 86 -3.63 21.15 -4.89
N ALA A 87 -2.56 20.66 -4.25
CA ALA A 87 -1.57 21.47 -3.53
C ALA A 87 -2.17 22.40 -2.44
N ARG A 88 -3.38 22.13 -1.97
CA ARG A 88 -4.09 22.92 -0.94
C ARG A 88 -3.86 22.40 0.48
N SER A 89 -3.06 21.36 0.63
CA SER A 89 -2.80 20.73 1.92
C SER A 89 -1.78 21.57 2.72
N ARG A 90 -2.24 22.17 3.82
CA ARG A 90 -1.35 22.57 4.91
C ARG A 90 -1.00 21.29 5.67
N HIS A 91 0.26 21.13 6.09
CA HIS A 91 0.80 19.97 6.81
C HIS A 91 0.10 19.73 8.16
N SER A 92 -1.17 19.32 8.16
CA SER A 92 -1.88 18.90 9.35
C SER A 92 -1.76 17.38 9.51
N ALA A 93 -1.52 16.95 10.74
CA ALA A 93 -1.61 15.54 11.11
C ALA A 93 -3.04 15.06 10.81
N THR A 94 -3.19 14.15 9.85
CA THR A 94 -4.49 13.58 9.49
C THR A 94 -4.44 12.06 9.60
N PRO A 95 -5.51 11.40 10.07
CA PRO A 95 -5.58 9.95 10.16
C PRO A 95 -5.98 9.32 8.83
N ALA A 96 -5.34 9.74 7.73
CA ALA A 96 -5.74 9.37 6.37
C ALA A 96 -5.64 7.86 6.15
N LEU A 97 -4.53 7.24 6.56
CA LEU A 97 -4.33 5.81 6.43
C LEU A 97 -5.28 5.00 7.34
N TYR A 98 -5.45 5.41 8.58
CA TYR A 98 -6.39 4.77 9.50
C TYR A 98 -7.83 4.78 8.97
N ARG A 99 -8.30 5.94 8.46
CA ARG A 99 -9.63 6.07 7.85
C ARG A 99 -9.78 5.13 6.66
N ARG A 100 -8.76 5.06 5.79
CA ARG A 100 -8.78 4.20 4.60
C ARG A 100 -8.86 2.72 4.95
N LEU A 101 -8.10 2.25 5.94
CA LEU A 101 -8.18 0.87 6.42
C LEU A 101 -9.56 0.54 7.00
N ARG A 102 -10.18 1.47 7.73
CA ARG A 102 -11.55 1.31 8.23
C ARG A 102 -12.63 1.32 7.15
N GLU A 103 -12.41 2.01 6.04
CA GLU A 103 -13.30 1.92 4.87
C GLU A 103 -13.24 0.51 4.26
N HIS A 104 -12.04 -0.01 4.02
CA HIS A 104 -11.87 -1.38 3.52
C HIS A 104 -12.50 -2.42 4.44
N ALA A 105 -12.27 -2.33 5.75
CA ALA A 105 -12.90 -3.22 6.72
C ALA A 105 -14.44 -3.21 6.60
N ARG A 106 -15.05 -2.02 6.52
CA ARG A 106 -16.51 -1.87 6.36
C ARG A 106 -17.01 -2.48 5.06
N SER A 107 -16.32 -2.26 3.95
CA SER A 107 -16.70 -2.86 2.66
C SER A 107 -16.64 -4.38 2.69
N ILE A 108 -15.63 -4.97 3.36
CA ILE A 108 -15.50 -6.42 3.51
C ILE A 108 -16.66 -7.00 4.33
N THR A 109 -17.05 -6.34 5.43
CA THR A 109 -18.17 -6.80 6.28
C THR A 109 -19.53 -6.75 5.59
N GLN A 110 -19.66 -5.96 4.52
CA GLN A 110 -20.89 -5.89 3.72
C GLN A 110 -20.99 -6.98 2.64
N ALA A 111 -19.90 -7.71 2.41
CA ALA A 111 -19.92 -8.83 1.46
C ALA A 111 -20.82 -9.95 1.98
N VAL A 112 -21.52 -10.58 1.06
CA VAL A 112 -22.31 -11.79 1.27
C VAL A 112 -21.82 -12.84 0.28
N ASP A 113 -21.90 -14.11 0.66
CA ASP A 113 -21.60 -15.24 -0.22
C ASP A 113 -22.71 -15.47 -1.26
#